data_AF-A0A545AY63-F1
#
_entry.id   AF-A0A545AY63-F1
#
_cell.length_a   1.000
_cell.length_b   1.000
_cell.length_c   1.000
_cell.angle_alpha   90.00
_cell.angle_beta   90.00
_cell.angle_gamma   90.00
#
_symmetry.space_group_name_H-M   'P 1'
#
loop_
_entity.id
_entity.type
_entity.pdbx_description
1 polymer ?
#
loop_
_entity_poly.entity_id
_entity_poly.type
_entity_poly.pdbx_seq_one_letter_code
_entity_poly.pdbx_strand_id
1 'polypeptide(L)'
;MDVVGALREAGKLGGYFALGSGAGRPVSDLHDPDSDALDRLIDEVTAAIGAPEPRIGASILFQGFAARLWSLTLGPLSIAGVVPDLAPDRLWWRSANGSLTLGLEPVEATADGVFRTVVDQHLLPLVDATQQRVRLPTALLWGNAASALVGTVRVLNTARGWDSARDLLERGPLRGTLAGPDLQRRSCCLFYRVPHGGLCGDCALR
;
A
#
# COMPACT_ATOMS: atom_id res chain seq x y z
N MET A 1 -17.66 3.89 -18.08
CA MET A 1 -17.89 3.68 -16.64
C MET A 1 -17.19 4.83 -15.91
N ASP A 2 -17.85 5.48 -14.97
CA ASP A 2 -17.25 6.56 -14.17
C ASP A 2 -16.35 5.98 -13.06
N VAL A 3 -15.65 6.86 -12.33
CA VAL A 3 -14.70 6.44 -11.29
C VAL A 3 -15.37 5.70 -10.13
N VAL A 4 -16.59 6.10 -9.75
CA VAL A 4 -17.36 5.45 -8.69
C VAL A 4 -17.78 4.04 -9.11
N GLY A 5 -18.30 3.87 -10.33
CA GLY A 5 -18.64 2.58 -10.88
C GLY A 5 -17.42 1.66 -11.00
N ALA A 6 -16.28 2.21 -11.42
CA ALA A 6 -15.03 1.46 -11.57
C ALA A 6 -14.47 0.98 -10.22
N LEU A 7 -14.52 1.82 -9.18
CA LEU A 7 -14.16 1.42 -7.81
C LEU A 7 -15.09 0.35 -7.25
N ARG A 8 -16.40 0.49 -7.49
CA ARG A 8 -17.39 -0.52 -7.06
C ARG A 8 -17.15 -1.86 -7.75
N GLU A 9 -16.84 -1.85 -9.04
CA GLU A 9 -16.53 -3.07 -9.79
C GLU A 9 -15.22 -3.71 -9.31
N ALA A 10 -14.17 -2.91 -9.14
CA ALA A 10 -12.90 -3.37 -8.59
C ALA A 10 -13.08 -3.99 -7.20
N GLY A 11 -13.91 -3.40 -6.34
CA GLY A 11 -14.18 -3.89 -4.99
C GLY A 11 -14.70 -5.32 -4.92
N LYS A 12 -15.30 -5.85 -6.00
CA LYS A 12 -15.73 -7.26 -6.08
C LYS A 12 -14.57 -8.25 -6.10
N LEU A 13 -13.36 -7.81 -6.40
CA LEU A 13 -12.14 -8.64 -6.42
C LEU A 13 -11.62 -8.94 -5.00
N GLY A 14 -12.02 -8.15 -3.99
CA GLY A 14 -11.68 -8.40 -2.59
C GLY A 14 -11.50 -7.13 -1.77
N GLY A 15 -11.31 -7.31 -0.45
CA GLY A 15 -11.26 -6.22 0.53
C GLY A 15 -10.19 -5.14 0.24
N TYR A 16 -9.08 -5.51 -0.39
CA TYR A 16 -8.04 -4.55 -0.80
C TYR A 16 -8.49 -3.59 -1.91
N PHE A 17 -9.48 -3.97 -2.71
CA PHE A 17 -10.02 -3.14 -3.81
C PHE A 17 -11.26 -2.34 -3.42
N ALA A 18 -11.83 -2.58 -2.24
CA ALA A 18 -13.06 -1.92 -1.80
C ALA A 18 -12.76 -0.66 -0.97
N LEU A 19 -13.55 0.40 -1.14
CA LEU A 19 -13.55 1.52 -0.20
C LEU A 19 -14.42 1.17 1.02
N GLY A 20 -14.00 1.61 2.19
CA GLY A 20 -14.83 1.61 3.39
C GLY A 20 -15.85 2.74 3.37
N SER A 21 -16.84 2.64 4.26
CA SER A 21 -17.86 3.66 4.48
C SER A 21 -17.76 4.29 5.88
N GLY A 22 -18.36 5.47 6.01
CA GLY A 22 -18.44 6.24 7.26
C GLY A 22 -17.29 7.23 7.40
N ALA A 23 -17.06 7.67 8.64
CA ALA A 23 -16.00 8.61 8.97
C ALA A 23 -14.70 7.91 9.39
N GLY A 24 -13.59 8.60 9.15
CA GLY A 24 -12.24 8.24 9.56
C GLY A 24 -11.37 9.48 9.73
N ARG A 25 -10.10 9.27 10.06
CA ARG A 25 -9.09 10.35 10.12
C ARG A 25 -8.47 10.55 8.75
N PRO A 26 -8.06 11.77 8.37
CA PRO A 26 -7.40 11.97 7.08
C PRO A 26 -6.06 11.21 7.05
N VAL A 27 -5.66 10.73 5.87
CA VAL A 27 -4.38 10.05 5.68
C VAL A 27 -3.20 11.01 5.85
N SER A 28 -3.39 12.31 5.65
CA SER A 28 -2.36 13.32 5.97
C SER A 28 -1.89 13.26 7.43
N ASP A 29 -2.73 12.84 8.38
CA ASP A 29 -2.32 12.58 9.77
C ASP A 29 -1.21 11.52 9.90
N LEU A 30 -1.11 10.59 8.94
CA LEU A 30 -0.07 9.54 8.92
C LEU A 30 1.26 10.05 8.35
N HIS A 31 1.22 11.15 7.60
CA HIS A 31 2.38 11.79 7.01
C HIS A 31 2.98 12.85 7.92
N ASP A 32 2.16 13.41 8.80
CA ASP A 32 2.52 14.48 9.72
C ASP A 32 3.54 13.99 10.79
N PRO A 33 4.76 14.58 10.86
CA PRO A 33 5.74 14.24 11.88
C PRO A 33 5.29 14.60 13.30
N ASP A 34 4.37 15.55 13.47
CA ASP A 34 3.88 16.01 14.77
C ASP A 34 2.65 15.22 15.26
N SER A 35 2.09 14.34 14.41
CA SER A 35 0.96 13.47 14.72
C SER A 35 1.41 12.12 15.29
N ASP A 36 0.75 11.66 16.36
CA ASP A 36 0.93 10.33 16.96
C ASP A 36 0.11 9.22 16.25
N ALA A 37 -0.55 9.55 15.14
CA ALA A 37 -1.43 8.61 14.43
C ALA A 37 -0.70 7.38 13.90
N LEU A 38 0.47 7.60 13.29
CA LEU A 38 1.29 6.53 12.73
C LEU A 38 1.86 5.63 13.85
N ASP A 39 2.27 6.21 14.97
CA ASP A 39 2.74 5.44 16.14
C ASP A 39 1.65 4.51 16.66
N ARG A 40 0.42 5.03 16.85
CA ARG A 40 -0.72 4.23 17.28
C ARG A 40 -1.05 3.08 16.32
N LEU A 41 -0.98 3.33 15.01
CA LEU A 41 -1.20 2.27 14.02
C LEU A 41 -0.09 1.22 14.04
N ILE A 42 1.17 1.63 14.20
CA ILE A 42 2.30 0.70 14.32
C ILE A 42 2.11 -0.18 15.56
N ASP A 43 1.75 0.40 16.70
CA ASP A 43 1.50 -0.33 17.94
C ASP A 43 0.32 -1.28 17.81
N GLU A 44 -0.80 -0.83 17.22
CA GLU A 44 -1.97 -1.66 16.99
C GLU A 44 -1.65 -2.86 16.09
N VAL A 45 -0.97 -2.65 14.97
CA VAL A 45 -0.58 -3.73 14.06
C VAL A 45 0.44 -4.66 14.71
N THR A 46 1.43 -4.12 15.43
CA THR A 46 2.43 -4.91 16.15
C THR A 46 1.78 -5.84 17.16
N ALA A 47 0.84 -5.31 17.96
CA ALA A 47 0.09 -6.09 18.93
C ALA A 47 -0.81 -7.14 18.25
N ALA A 48 -1.55 -6.75 17.21
CA ALA A 48 -2.48 -7.63 16.51
C ALA A 48 -1.80 -8.86 15.88
N ILE A 49 -0.58 -8.71 15.37
CA ILE A 49 0.19 -9.82 14.79
C ILE A 49 1.12 -10.50 15.80
N GLY A 50 1.17 -10.03 17.06
CA GLY A 50 2.09 -10.54 18.08
C GLY A 50 3.57 -10.37 17.73
N ALA A 51 3.93 -9.32 16.97
CA ALA A 51 5.31 -9.12 16.55
C ALA A 51 6.22 -8.79 17.75
N PRO A 52 7.44 -9.35 17.79
CA PRO A 52 8.37 -9.10 18.89
C PRO A 52 8.99 -7.70 18.88
N GLU A 53 8.86 -6.95 17.78
CA GLU A 53 9.44 -5.61 17.62
C GLU A 53 8.52 -4.69 16.80
N PRO A 54 8.37 -3.40 17.18
CA PRO A 54 7.53 -2.43 16.45
C PRO A 54 7.86 -2.28 14.97
N ARG A 55 9.15 -2.40 14.60
CA ARG A 55 9.58 -2.31 13.18
C ARG A 55 8.96 -3.40 12.29
N ILE A 56 8.57 -4.54 12.85
CA ILE A 56 7.90 -5.60 12.10
C ILE A 56 6.46 -5.19 11.83
N GLY A 57 5.75 -4.65 12.83
CA GLY A 57 4.41 -4.08 12.65
C GLY A 57 4.41 -2.92 11.67
N ALA A 58 5.39 -2.01 11.74
CA ALA A 58 5.55 -0.92 10.79
C ALA A 58 5.78 -1.40 9.35
N SER A 59 6.62 -2.43 9.15
CA SER A 59 6.84 -3.06 7.84
C SER A 59 5.53 -3.62 7.24
N ILE A 60 4.74 -4.30 8.07
CA ILE A 60 3.48 -4.96 7.66
C ILE A 60 2.37 -3.94 7.43
N LEU A 61 2.25 -2.93 8.30
CA LEU A 61 1.36 -1.79 8.14
C LEU A 61 1.64 -1.09 6.81
N PHE A 62 2.91 -0.73 6.55
CA PHE A 62 3.32 -0.06 5.32
C PHE A 62 2.98 -0.91 4.09
N GLN A 63 3.29 -2.20 4.11
CA GLN A 63 2.98 -3.10 2.98
C GLN A 63 1.47 -3.21 2.73
N GLY A 64 0.66 -3.32 3.79
CA GLY A 64 -0.80 -3.35 3.69
C GLY A 64 -1.37 -2.05 3.14
N PHE A 65 -0.85 -0.90 3.59
CA PHE A 65 -1.24 0.41 3.09
C PHE A 65 -0.88 0.59 1.60
N ALA A 66 0.34 0.23 1.21
CA ALA A 66 0.76 0.25 -0.20
C ALA A 66 -0.14 -0.65 -1.06
N ALA A 67 -0.44 -1.88 -0.62
CA ALA A 67 -1.34 -2.78 -1.33
C ALA A 67 -2.75 -2.19 -1.51
N ARG A 68 -3.26 -1.47 -0.51
CA ARG A 68 -4.55 -0.77 -0.60
C ARG A 68 -4.52 0.35 -1.64
N LEU A 69 -3.49 1.20 -1.63
CA LEU A 69 -3.34 2.29 -2.60
C LEU A 69 -3.18 1.77 -4.04
N TRP A 70 -2.36 0.72 -4.24
CA TRP A 70 -2.24 0.08 -5.54
C TRP A 70 -3.57 -0.50 -6.03
N SER A 71 -4.31 -1.16 -5.15
CA SER A 71 -5.58 -1.79 -5.52
C SER A 71 -6.65 -0.76 -5.86
N LEU A 72 -6.75 0.33 -5.08
CA LEU A 72 -7.69 1.43 -5.30
C LEU A 72 -7.38 2.25 -6.56
N THR A 73 -6.13 2.26 -7.05
CA THR A 73 -5.76 2.96 -8.29
C THR A 73 -5.75 2.05 -9.51
N LEU A 74 -5.09 0.89 -9.43
CA LEU A 74 -4.95 -0.04 -10.55
C LEU A 74 -6.22 -0.81 -10.88
N GLY A 75 -7.12 -1.02 -9.92
CA GLY A 75 -8.43 -1.63 -10.17
C GLY A 75 -9.28 -0.81 -11.14
N PRO A 76 -9.65 0.44 -10.78
CA PRO A 76 -10.38 1.34 -11.68
C PRO A 76 -9.64 1.61 -13.00
N LEU A 77 -8.31 1.73 -12.97
CA LEU A 77 -7.50 1.89 -14.18
C LEU A 77 -7.66 0.67 -15.10
N SER A 78 -7.59 -0.54 -14.56
CA SER A 78 -7.73 -1.79 -15.32
C SER A 78 -9.13 -1.94 -15.92
N ILE A 79 -10.18 -1.53 -15.20
CA ILE A 79 -11.58 -1.74 -15.58
C ILE A 79 -12.07 -0.64 -16.54
N ALA A 80 -11.79 0.62 -16.22
CA ALA A 80 -12.40 1.76 -16.89
C ALA A 80 -11.39 2.78 -17.43
N GLY A 81 -10.09 2.61 -17.17
CA GLY A 81 -9.05 3.53 -17.64
C GLY A 81 -9.00 4.83 -16.84
N VAL A 82 -9.55 4.85 -15.63
CA VAL A 82 -9.63 6.03 -14.76
C VAL A 82 -8.83 5.82 -13.48
N VAL A 83 -8.20 6.87 -12.97
CA VAL A 83 -7.48 6.87 -11.70
C VAL A 83 -8.27 7.71 -10.70
N PRO A 84 -8.68 7.16 -9.54
CA PRO A 84 -9.30 7.96 -8.50
C PRO A 84 -8.30 8.93 -7.89
N ASP A 85 -8.75 10.13 -7.57
CA ASP A 85 -7.97 11.09 -6.82
C ASP A 85 -7.94 10.70 -5.34
N LEU A 86 -6.78 10.22 -4.89
CA LEU A 86 -6.57 9.76 -3.53
C LEU A 86 -5.93 10.85 -2.65
N ALA A 87 -6.14 12.15 -2.91
CA ALA A 87 -5.50 13.23 -2.14
C ALA A 87 -5.48 12.96 -0.61
N PRO A 88 -4.33 13.10 0.08
CA PRO A 88 -4.17 12.71 1.49
C PRO A 88 -5.18 13.32 2.47
N ASP A 89 -5.69 14.52 2.19
CA ASP A 89 -6.68 15.21 3.03
C ASP A 89 -8.12 14.70 2.82
N ARG A 90 -8.38 13.99 1.73
CA ARG A 90 -9.70 13.41 1.39
C ARG A 90 -9.76 11.91 1.62
N LEU A 91 -8.65 11.22 1.37
CA LEU A 91 -8.51 9.82 1.70
C LEU A 91 -8.48 9.71 3.22
N TRP A 92 -9.45 9.00 3.79
CA TRP A 92 -9.50 8.78 5.23
C TRP A 92 -9.17 7.33 5.57
N TRP A 93 -8.68 7.12 6.78
CA TRP A 93 -8.39 5.82 7.34
C TRP A 93 -9.10 5.60 8.66
N ARG A 94 -9.35 4.32 8.97
CA ARG A 94 -9.78 3.84 10.28
C ARG A 94 -9.14 2.47 10.50
N SER A 95 -8.67 2.21 11.70
CA SER A 95 -8.20 0.88 12.09
C SER A 95 -9.14 0.22 13.10
N ALA A 96 -9.18 -1.11 13.06
CA ALA A 96 -9.76 -1.93 14.09
C ALA A 96 -9.06 -3.29 14.12
N ASN A 97 -8.56 -3.69 15.30
CA ASN A 97 -7.88 -4.97 15.53
C ASN A 97 -6.73 -5.24 14.54
N GLY A 98 -5.94 -4.21 14.22
CA GLY A 98 -4.80 -4.30 13.29
C GLY A 98 -5.19 -4.35 11.81
N SER A 99 -6.48 -4.21 11.48
CA SER A 99 -6.96 -4.09 10.11
C SER A 99 -7.22 -2.63 9.74
N LEU A 100 -6.69 -2.20 8.60
CA LEU A 100 -6.83 -0.83 8.10
C LEU A 100 -7.92 -0.74 7.03
N THR A 101 -8.90 0.12 7.27
CA THR A 101 -9.92 0.52 6.29
C THR A 101 -9.54 1.87 5.71
N LEU A 102 -9.64 2.00 4.38
CA LEU A 102 -9.56 3.30 3.70
C LEU A 102 -10.88 3.61 3.03
N GLY A 103 -11.33 4.84 3.11
CA GLY A 103 -12.45 5.33 2.32
C GLY A 103 -12.19 6.71 1.77
N LEU A 104 -13.04 7.13 0.86
CA LEU A 104 -12.88 8.35 0.08
C LEU A 104 -14.26 8.92 -0.23
N GLU A 105 -14.50 10.16 0.16
CA GLU A 105 -15.73 10.88 -0.16
C GLU A 105 -15.45 12.40 -0.19
N PRO A 106 -15.78 13.11 -1.29
CA PRO A 106 -16.30 12.61 -2.57
C PRO A 106 -15.25 11.81 -3.36
N VAL A 107 -15.71 10.92 -4.25
CA VAL A 107 -14.84 10.17 -5.16
C VAL A 107 -14.77 10.91 -6.50
N GLU A 108 -13.59 11.39 -6.85
CA GLU A 108 -13.30 12.07 -8.11
C GLU A 108 -12.22 11.33 -8.89
N ALA A 109 -12.18 11.54 -10.20
CA ALA A 109 -11.06 11.10 -11.02
C ALA A 109 -10.02 12.22 -11.11
N THR A 110 -8.76 11.83 -11.21
CA THR A 110 -7.66 12.76 -11.48
C THR A 110 -7.07 12.51 -12.87
N ALA A 111 -6.49 13.56 -13.46
CA ALA A 111 -5.62 13.45 -14.63
C ALA A 111 -4.21 12.99 -14.26
N ASP A 112 -3.87 13.01 -12.97
CA ASP A 112 -2.60 12.48 -12.47
C ASP A 112 -2.52 10.96 -12.71
N GLY A 113 -1.31 10.50 -13.06
CA GLY A 113 -1.03 9.08 -13.20
C GLY A 113 -0.85 8.38 -11.86
N VAL A 114 -0.96 7.05 -11.88
CA VAL A 114 -0.83 6.17 -10.70
C VAL A 114 0.45 6.43 -9.90
N PHE A 115 1.57 6.72 -10.55
CA PHE A 115 2.83 7.03 -9.86
C PHE A 115 2.68 8.25 -8.95
N ARG A 116 2.13 9.36 -9.45
CA ARG A 116 1.93 10.57 -8.65
C ARG A 116 0.89 10.35 -7.56
N THR A 117 -0.24 9.73 -7.91
CA THR A 117 -1.33 9.46 -6.97
C THR A 117 -0.91 8.56 -5.82
N VAL A 118 -0.03 7.57 -6.03
CA VAL A 118 0.36 6.62 -4.98
C VAL A 118 1.74 6.92 -4.40
N VAL A 119 2.76 7.07 -5.25
CA VAL A 119 4.15 7.23 -4.80
C VAL A 119 4.37 8.62 -4.24
N ASP A 120 4.10 9.66 -5.03
CA ASP A 120 4.41 11.04 -4.63
C ASP A 120 3.52 11.53 -3.49
N GLN A 121 2.22 11.25 -3.56
CA GLN A 121 1.25 11.76 -2.58
C GLN A 121 1.20 10.96 -1.27
N HIS A 122 1.60 9.68 -1.27
CA HIS A 122 1.46 8.82 -0.09
C HIS A 122 2.73 8.07 0.29
N LEU A 123 3.29 7.25 -0.60
CA LEU A 123 4.37 6.35 -0.18
C LEU A 123 5.65 7.10 0.16
N LEU A 124 5.99 8.18 -0.55
CA LEU A 124 7.14 9.02 -0.22
C LEU A 124 6.99 9.66 1.17
N PRO A 125 5.91 10.43 1.47
CA PRO A 125 5.68 10.98 2.81
C PRO A 125 5.62 9.91 3.91
N LEU A 126 4.97 8.78 3.64
CA LEU A 126 4.84 7.70 4.62
C LEU A 126 6.18 7.00 4.90
N VAL A 127 7.05 6.86 3.89
CA VAL A 127 8.43 6.38 4.09
C VAL A 127 9.16 7.32 5.05
N ASP A 128 9.13 8.63 4.79
CA ASP A 128 9.80 9.62 5.63
C ASP A 128 9.27 9.59 7.08
N ALA A 129 7.95 9.59 7.24
CA ALA A 129 7.30 9.51 8.55
C ALA A 129 7.63 8.20 9.30
N THR A 130 7.71 7.07 8.59
CA THR A 130 8.07 5.77 9.17
C THR A 130 9.52 5.76 9.64
N GLN A 131 10.45 6.34 8.86
CA GLN A 131 11.87 6.38 9.21
C GLN A 131 12.18 7.22 10.45
N GLN A 132 11.32 8.20 10.76
CA GLN A 132 11.44 9.01 11.98
C GLN A 132 11.02 8.26 13.25
N ARG A 133 10.18 7.22 13.13
CA ARG A 133 9.58 6.49 14.26
C ARG A 133 10.25 5.15 14.55
N VAL A 134 10.66 4.44 13.51
CA VAL A 134 11.28 3.11 13.64
C VAL A 134 12.54 2.98 12.80
N ARG A 135 13.53 2.25 13.32
CA ARG A 135 14.73 1.88 12.55
C ARG A 135 14.39 0.81 11.52
N LEU A 136 13.99 1.25 10.33
CA LEU A 136 13.77 0.42 9.16
C LEU A 136 14.58 0.95 7.95
N PRO A 137 15.24 0.07 7.18
CA PRO A 137 15.87 0.48 5.94
C PRO A 137 14.83 0.95 4.93
N THR A 138 15.06 2.11 4.27
CA THR A 138 14.18 2.61 3.20
C THR A 138 13.98 1.58 2.08
N ALA A 139 15.04 0.84 1.73
CA ALA A 139 14.99 -0.22 0.71
C ALA A 139 13.98 -1.33 1.05
N LEU A 140 13.77 -1.61 2.35
CA LEU A 140 12.77 -2.59 2.80
C LEU A 140 11.36 -2.08 2.52
N LEU A 141 11.07 -0.80 2.82
CA LEU A 141 9.76 -0.20 2.57
C LEU A 141 9.45 -0.18 1.06
N TRP A 142 10.41 0.20 0.23
CA TRP A 142 10.22 0.17 -1.22
C TRP A 142 10.10 -1.25 -1.79
N GLY A 143 10.84 -2.21 -1.23
CA GLY A 143 10.65 -3.63 -1.54
C GLY A 143 9.24 -4.13 -1.19
N ASN A 144 8.69 -3.69 -0.05
CA ASN A 144 7.31 -3.98 0.33
C ASN A 144 6.30 -3.31 -0.61
N ALA A 145 6.51 -2.06 -1.01
CA ALA A 145 5.65 -1.38 -1.98
C ALA A 145 5.65 -2.09 -3.35
N ALA A 146 6.81 -2.55 -3.81
CA ALA A 146 6.95 -3.28 -5.07
C ALA A 146 6.32 -4.68 -4.99
N SER A 147 6.51 -5.39 -3.88
CA SER A 147 5.84 -6.68 -3.62
C SER A 147 4.32 -6.53 -3.58
N ALA A 148 3.82 -5.50 -2.91
CA ALA A 148 2.40 -5.15 -2.87
C ALA A 148 1.84 -4.84 -4.27
N LEU A 149 2.58 -4.09 -5.10
CA LEU A 149 2.22 -3.80 -6.49
C LEU A 149 2.05 -5.09 -7.31
N VAL A 150 3.04 -6.00 -7.23
CA VAL A 150 2.98 -7.31 -7.91
C VAL A 150 1.80 -8.14 -7.41
N GLY A 151 1.56 -8.14 -6.09
CA GLY A 151 0.41 -8.80 -5.49
C GLY A 151 -0.92 -8.29 -6.05
N THR A 152 -1.09 -6.96 -6.12
CA THR A 152 -2.29 -6.33 -6.69
C THR A 152 -2.52 -6.75 -8.14
N VAL A 153 -1.50 -6.69 -9.00
CA VAL A 153 -1.69 -7.03 -10.43
C VAL A 153 -1.86 -8.52 -10.69
N ARG A 154 -1.38 -9.39 -9.79
CA ARG A 154 -1.71 -10.82 -9.81
C ARG A 154 -3.20 -11.07 -9.54
N VAL A 155 -3.80 -10.32 -8.62
CA VAL A 155 -5.26 -10.41 -8.36
C VAL A 155 -6.06 -9.83 -9.53
N LEU A 156 -5.64 -8.69 -10.08
CA LEU A 156 -6.29 -8.10 -11.25
C LEU A 156 -6.21 -9.00 -12.48
N ASN A 157 -5.05 -9.61 -12.70
CA ASN A 157 -4.75 -10.50 -13.81
C ASN A 157 -5.17 -9.93 -15.19
N THR A 158 -4.89 -8.64 -15.42
CA THR A 158 -5.18 -7.96 -16.70
C THR A 158 -3.89 -7.52 -17.39
N ALA A 159 -3.88 -7.47 -18.72
CA ALA A 159 -2.75 -6.94 -19.49
C ALA A 159 -2.39 -5.51 -19.05
N ARG A 160 -3.41 -4.64 -18.94
CA ARG A 160 -3.22 -3.24 -18.49
C ARG A 160 -2.63 -3.14 -17.09
N GLY A 161 -3.05 -3.99 -16.16
CA GLY A 161 -2.49 -4.03 -14.80
C GLY A 161 -1.01 -4.40 -14.84
N TRP A 162 -0.65 -5.47 -15.55
CA TRP A 162 0.74 -5.90 -15.71
C TRP A 162 1.62 -4.89 -16.45
N ASP A 163 1.10 -4.24 -17.50
CA ASP A 163 1.79 -3.14 -18.20
C ASP A 163 2.08 -1.97 -17.25
N SER A 164 1.09 -1.58 -16.45
CA SER A 164 1.24 -0.51 -15.47
C SER A 164 2.27 -0.87 -14.40
N ALA A 165 2.25 -2.11 -13.89
CA ALA A 165 3.24 -2.54 -12.91
C ALA A 165 4.67 -2.55 -13.48
N ARG A 166 4.86 -3.00 -14.74
CA ARG A 166 6.16 -2.95 -15.40
C ARG A 166 6.69 -1.52 -15.50
N ASP A 167 5.85 -0.58 -15.96
CA ASP A 167 6.22 0.84 -16.04
C ASP A 167 6.53 1.45 -14.66
N LEU A 168 5.71 1.15 -13.64
CA LEU A 168 5.93 1.63 -12.27
C LEU A 168 7.22 1.07 -11.65
N LEU A 169 7.53 -0.21 -11.89
CA LEU A 169 8.75 -0.86 -11.38
C LEU A 169 10.04 -0.31 -12.00
N GLU A 170 9.98 0.41 -13.12
CA GLU A 170 11.14 1.08 -13.73
C GLU A 170 11.34 2.52 -13.23
N ARG A 171 10.50 3.00 -12.31
CA ARG A 171 10.47 4.40 -11.87
C ARG A 171 10.97 4.60 -10.44
N GLY A 172 11.73 5.68 -10.28
CA GLY A 172 12.09 6.25 -8.98
C GLY A 172 12.52 5.20 -7.95
N PRO A 173 11.96 5.21 -6.74
CA PRO A 173 12.41 4.34 -5.66
C PRO A 173 11.94 2.88 -5.78
N LEU A 174 11.05 2.56 -6.72
CA LEU A 174 10.64 1.17 -7.00
C LEU A 174 11.66 0.43 -7.86
N ARG A 175 12.49 1.16 -8.61
CA ARG A 175 13.47 0.58 -9.53
C ARG A 175 14.48 -0.30 -8.82
N GLY A 176 14.63 -1.53 -9.31
CA GLY A 176 15.62 -2.48 -8.81
C GLY A 176 15.35 -2.99 -7.39
N THR A 177 14.10 -2.88 -6.90
CA THR A 177 13.66 -3.45 -5.61
C THR A 177 13.33 -4.95 -5.71
N LEU A 178 12.95 -5.39 -6.92
CA LEU A 178 12.69 -6.78 -7.28
C LEU A 178 13.77 -7.28 -8.26
N ALA A 179 14.01 -8.58 -8.28
CA ALA A 179 15.02 -9.22 -9.11
C ALA A 179 14.53 -10.53 -9.72
N GLY A 180 15.10 -10.86 -10.88
CA GLY A 180 14.86 -12.13 -11.56
C GLY A 180 13.46 -12.26 -12.17
N PRO A 181 13.21 -13.38 -12.88
CA PRO A 181 11.93 -13.64 -13.54
C PRO A 181 10.78 -13.83 -12.54
N ASP A 182 11.08 -14.29 -11.33
CA ASP A 182 10.08 -14.55 -10.28
C ASP A 182 9.70 -13.28 -9.49
N LEU A 183 10.32 -12.14 -9.81
CA LEU A 183 10.14 -10.85 -9.11
C LEU A 183 10.42 -10.97 -7.61
N GLN A 184 11.51 -11.64 -7.25
CA GLN A 184 11.95 -11.82 -5.86
C GLN A 184 12.36 -10.48 -5.27
N ARG A 185 11.96 -10.17 -4.03
CA ARG A 185 12.44 -8.98 -3.34
C ARG A 185 13.94 -9.07 -3.07
N ARG A 186 14.61 -7.92 -3.14
CA ARG A 186 16.02 -7.76 -2.70
C ARG A 186 16.17 -7.41 -1.23
N SER A 187 15.06 -7.24 -0.52
CA SER A 187 14.99 -6.89 0.91
C SER A 187 14.02 -7.81 1.65
N CYS A 188 14.36 -8.21 2.87
CA CYS A 188 13.46 -8.97 3.73
C CYS A 188 12.42 -8.06 4.39
N CYS A 189 11.13 -8.40 4.32
CA CYS A 189 10.03 -7.66 4.96
C CYS A 189 9.81 -7.98 6.43
N LEU A 190 10.62 -8.87 7.02
CA LEU A 190 10.54 -9.31 8.41
C LEU A 190 9.32 -10.15 8.78
N PHE A 191 8.41 -10.47 7.86
CA PHE A 191 7.23 -11.29 8.14
C PHE A 191 7.58 -12.67 8.73
N TYR A 192 8.71 -13.25 8.35
CA TYR A 192 9.20 -14.53 8.89
C TYR A 192 9.45 -14.52 10.40
N ARG A 193 9.51 -13.33 11.03
CA ARG A 193 9.74 -13.15 12.47
C ARG A 193 8.46 -12.99 13.28
N VAL A 194 7.31 -12.89 12.61
CA VAL A 194 5.99 -12.90 13.26
C VAL A 194 5.73 -14.31 13.79
N PRO A 195 5.18 -14.49 15.01
CA PRO A 195 4.75 -15.80 15.49
C PRO A 195 3.80 -16.47 14.49
N HIS A 196 4.06 -17.73 14.15
CA HIS A 196 3.35 -18.47 13.09
C HIS A 196 3.46 -17.85 11.68
N GLY A 197 4.31 -16.84 11.50
CA GLY A 197 4.68 -16.29 10.20
C GLY A 197 5.54 -17.26 9.40
N GLY A 198 5.65 -17.00 8.10
CA GLY A 198 6.40 -17.84 7.17
C GLY A 198 7.20 -17.02 6.17
N LEU A 199 7.76 -17.70 5.16
CA LEU A 199 8.41 -17.03 4.04
C LEU A 199 7.37 -16.58 3.01
N CYS A 200 7.44 -15.31 2.63
CA CYS A 200 6.62 -14.75 1.55
C CYS A 200 6.89 -15.44 0.20
N GLY A 201 5.93 -15.36 -0.72
CA GLY A 201 6.06 -15.93 -2.08
C GLY A 201 7.24 -15.38 -2.89
N ASP A 202 7.72 -14.19 -2.53
CA ASP A 202 8.80 -13.43 -3.16
C ASP A 202 9.96 -13.14 -2.18
N CYS A 203 10.10 -13.97 -1.13
CA CYS A 203 10.99 -13.69 -0.02
C CYS A 203 12.47 -13.68 -0.44
N ALA A 204 13.21 -12.65 0.00
CA ALA A 204 14.65 -12.50 -0.21
C ALA A 204 15.53 -13.54 0.53
N LEU A 205 14.93 -14.36 1.39
CA LEU A 205 15.61 -15.41 2.16
C LEU A 205 15.46 -16.80 1.51
N ARG A 206 14.92 -16.86 0.29
CA ARG A 206 14.81 -18.08 -0.52
C ARG A 206 16.01 -18.22 -1.43
#